data_AF-A0A934PNE0-F1
#
_entry.id   AF-A0A934PNE0-F1
#
_cell.length_a   1.000
_cell.length_b   1.000
_cell.length_c   1.000
_cell.angle_alpha   90.00
_cell.angle_beta   90.00
_cell.angle_gamma   90.00
#
_symmetry.space_group_name_H-M   'P 1'
#
loop_
_entity.id
_entity.type
_entity.pdbx_description
1 polymer ?
#
loop_
_entity_poly.entity_id
_entity_poly.type
_entity_poly.pdbx_seq_one_letter_code
_entity_poly.pdbx_strand_id
1 'polypeptide(L)'
;MKLETARNANVQFFLTTDDASVEHTLKEIFKERIISHPKELSRQTVLGMQDAVSDIFTLSNTNKILGSYWSSFSEVASFIRGAELEVIKILN
;
A
#
# COMPACT_ATOMS: atom_id res chain seq x y z
N MET A 1 -0.97 6.28 8.93
CA MET A 1 0.51 6.27 9.02
C MET A 1 1.05 7.00 10.24
N LYS A 2 0.90 8.33 10.41
CA LYS A 2 1.40 9.05 11.61
C LYS A 2 0.92 8.43 12.93
N LEU A 3 -0.38 8.10 13.02
CA LEU A 3 -0.96 7.42 14.18
C LEU A 3 -0.31 6.05 14.43
N GLU A 4 -0.06 5.26 13.38
CA GLU A 4 0.60 3.96 13.49
C GLU A 4 2.06 4.10 13.95
N THR A 5 2.78 5.12 13.45
CA THR A 5 4.15 5.44 13.91
C THR A 5 4.19 5.84 15.38
N ALA A 6 3.17 6.57 15.87
CA ALA A 6 3.06 6.93 17.28
C ALA A 6 2.77 5.71 18.18
N ARG A 7 2.03 4.71 17.67
CA ARG A 7 1.75 3.46 18.39
C ARG A 7 2.93 2.49 18.40
N ASN A 8 3.68 2.42 17.31
CA ASN A 8 4.83 1.54 17.18
C ASN A 8 5.98 2.24 16.45
N ALA A 9 7.03 2.56 17.20
CA ALA A 9 8.23 3.22 16.68
C ALA A 9 9.03 2.36 15.68
N ASN A 10 8.73 1.07 15.52
CA ASN A 10 9.36 0.18 14.54
C ASN A 10 8.42 -0.20 13.39
N VAL A 11 7.24 0.41 13.29
CA VAL A 11 6.32 0.14 12.18
C VAL A 11 6.97 0.45 10.83
N GLN A 12 6.77 -0.45 9.88
CA GLN A 12 7.09 -0.29 8.46
C GLN A 12 5.79 -0.33 7.65
N PHE A 13 5.79 0.35 6.50
CA PHE A 13 4.66 0.44 5.59
C PHE A 13 5.09 -0.03 4.22
N PHE A 14 4.45 -1.08 3.72
CA PHE A 14 4.52 -1.41 2.31
C PHE A 14 3.60 -0.47 1.55
N LEU A 15 4.15 0.24 0.55
CA LEU A 15 3.42 1.25 -0.22
C LEU A 15 3.15 0.76 -1.65
N THR A 16 1.88 0.82 -2.01
CA THR A 16 1.37 0.60 -3.36
C THR A 16 0.64 1.86 -3.81
N THR A 17 1.05 2.46 -4.92
CA THR A 17 0.43 3.65 -5.51
C THR A 17 0.70 3.66 -7.02
N ASP A 18 -0.24 4.13 -7.81
CA ASP A 18 -0.05 4.41 -9.24
C ASP A 18 0.46 5.85 -9.49
N ASP A 19 0.61 6.64 -8.43
CA ASP A 19 1.16 7.99 -8.45
C ASP A 19 2.57 8.04 -7.84
N ALA A 20 3.57 8.29 -8.69
CA ALA A 20 4.97 8.40 -8.30
C ALA A 20 5.25 9.62 -7.39
N SER A 21 4.47 10.69 -7.50
CA SER A 21 4.61 11.87 -6.65
C SER A 21 4.15 11.59 -5.21
N VAL A 22 3.11 10.77 -5.05
CA VAL A 22 2.66 10.26 -3.75
C VAL A 22 3.72 9.37 -3.13
N GLU A 23 4.31 8.46 -3.91
CA GLU A 23 5.41 7.62 -3.43
C GLU A 23 6.59 8.45 -2.93
N HIS A 24 7.02 9.42 -3.75
CA HIS A 24 8.11 10.31 -3.39
C HIS A 24 7.80 11.08 -2.09
N THR A 25 6.64 11.72 -2.02
CA THR A 25 6.20 12.48 -0.84
C THR A 25 6.16 11.62 0.42
N LEU A 26 5.61 10.41 0.33
CA LEU A 26 5.52 9.50 1.48
C LEU A 26 6.90 9.00 1.91
N LYS A 27 7.81 8.71 0.96
CA LYS A 27 9.22 8.40 1.27
C LYS A 27 9.92 9.57 1.94
N GLU A 28 9.65 10.81 1.53
CA GLU A 28 10.23 11.97 2.19
C GLU A 28 9.73 12.16 3.62
N ILE A 29 8.44 11.92 3.88
CA ILE A 29 7.83 12.11 5.20
C ILE A 29 8.19 10.97 6.16
N PHE A 30 8.13 9.72 5.70
CA PHE A 30 8.27 8.53 6.55
C PHE A 30 9.61 7.80 6.41
N LYS A 31 10.48 8.25 5.49
CA LYS A 31 11.86 7.78 5.30
C LYS A 31 11.93 6.25 5.14
N GLU A 32 12.87 5.62 5.83
CA GLU A 32 13.15 4.17 5.85
C GLU A 32 11.96 3.29 6.30
N ARG A 33 10.85 3.89 6.74
CA ARG A 33 9.63 3.15 7.04
C ARG A 33 8.84 2.78 5.79
N ILE A 34 9.07 3.44 4.65
CA ILE A 34 8.40 3.11 3.40
C ILE A 34 9.19 2.02 2.67
N ILE A 35 8.54 0.88 2.49
CA ILE A 35 9.02 -0.20 1.64
C ILE A 35 8.19 -0.16 0.35
N SER A 36 8.88 -0.21 -0.78
CA SER A 36 8.29 -0.29 -2.13
C SER A 36 9.33 -0.97 -3.02
N HIS A 37 8.91 -1.45 -4.18
CA HIS A 37 9.82 -2.04 -5.16
C HIS A 37 9.63 -1.38 -6.53
N PRO A 38 10.66 -1.39 -7.40
CA PRO A 38 10.51 -1.02 -8.79
C PRO A 38 9.42 -1.88 -9.43
N LYS A 39 8.47 -1.26 -10.12
CA LYS A 39 7.32 -1.92 -10.72
C LYS A 39 6.84 -1.21 -11.98
N GLU A 40 6.23 -1.95 -12.89
CA GLU A 40 5.51 -1.41 -14.03
C GLU A 40 4.05 -1.15 -13.67
N LEU A 41 3.59 0.10 -13.81
CA LEU A 41 2.21 0.49 -13.45
C LEU A 41 1.19 0.24 -14.57
N SER A 42 1.63 -0.28 -15.72
CA SER A 42 0.77 -0.50 -16.87
C SER A 42 -0.18 -1.67 -16.64
N ARG A 43 -1.47 -1.41 -16.79
CA ARG A 43 -2.52 -2.45 -16.78
C ARG A 43 -2.59 -3.25 -18.08
N GLN A 44 -1.79 -2.89 -19.08
CA GLN A 44 -1.85 -3.45 -20.43
C GLN A 44 -0.68 -4.39 -20.75
N THR A 45 0.25 -4.57 -19.83
CA THR A 45 1.42 -5.44 -20.01
C THR A 45 1.39 -6.58 -19.01
N VAL A 46 1.96 -7.72 -19.42
CA VAL A 46 2.07 -8.89 -18.54
C VAL A 46 2.89 -8.56 -17.29
N LEU A 47 3.97 -7.79 -17.45
CA LEU A 47 4.82 -7.38 -16.33
C LEU A 47 4.05 -6.52 -15.33
N GLY A 48 3.32 -5.50 -15.78
CA GLY A 48 2.54 -4.67 -14.86
C GLY A 48 1.39 -5.41 -14.18
N MET A 49 0.77 -6.40 -14.85
CA MET A 49 -0.18 -7.31 -14.21
C MET A 49 0.47 -8.19 -13.14
N GLN A 50 1.67 -8.73 -13.41
CA GLN A 50 2.42 -9.54 -12.45
C GLN A 50 2.86 -8.72 -11.23
N ASP A 51 3.34 -7.50 -11.46
CA ASP A 51 3.71 -6.57 -10.40
C ASP A 51 2.51 -6.20 -9.52
N ALA A 52 1.35 -5.93 -10.13
CA ALA A 52 0.12 -5.67 -9.41
C ALA A 52 -0.29 -6.87 -8.53
N VAL A 53 -0.13 -8.11 -9.01
CA VAL A 53 -0.40 -9.31 -8.22
C VAL A 53 0.60 -9.45 -7.06
N SER A 54 1.88 -9.19 -7.30
CA SER A 54 2.92 -9.18 -6.25
C SER A 54 2.59 -8.17 -5.13
N ASP A 55 2.14 -6.98 -5.50
CA ASP A 55 1.68 -5.95 -4.58
C ASP A 55 0.49 -6.43 -3.73
N ILE A 56 -0.53 -7.04 -4.36
CA ILE A 56 -1.71 -7.58 -3.66
C ILE A 56 -1.29 -8.65 -2.64
N PHE A 57 -0.43 -9.59 -3.04
CA PHE A 57 0.02 -10.64 -2.12
C PHE A 57 0.85 -10.05 -0.98
N THR A 58 1.69 -9.05 -1.24
CA THR A 58 2.47 -8.38 -0.20
C THR A 58 1.56 -7.64 0.78
N LEU A 59 0.57 -6.89 0.29
CA LEU A 59 -0.44 -6.25 1.12
C LEU A 59 -1.22 -7.26 1.96
N SER A 60 -1.60 -8.41 1.38
CA SER A 60 -2.33 -9.46 2.11
C SER A 60 -1.53 -10.06 3.27
N ASN A 61 -0.21 -9.87 3.30
CA ASN A 61 0.68 -10.37 4.36
C ASN A 61 1.01 -9.31 5.42
N THR A 62 0.47 -8.09 5.31
CA THR A 62 0.65 -7.08 6.37
C THR A 62 -0.28 -7.33 7.55
N ASN A 63 0.04 -6.75 8.70
CA ASN A 63 -0.83 -6.84 9.88
C ASN A 63 -2.14 -6.05 9.69
N LYS A 64 -2.09 -4.98 8.89
CA LYS A 64 -3.19 -4.05 8.63
C LYS A 64 -2.97 -3.37 7.29
N ILE A 65 -4.04 -3.12 6.57
CA ILE A 65 -4.08 -2.40 5.29
C ILE A 65 -4.76 -1.05 5.54
N LEU A 66 -4.07 0.04 5.19
CA LEU A 66 -4.66 1.37 5.13
C LEU A 66 -5.05 1.62 3.67
N GLY A 67 -6.32 1.40 3.34
CA GLY A 67 -6.84 1.50 1.98
C GLY A 67 -7.46 2.86 1.69
N SER A 68 -7.37 3.34 0.44
CA SER A 68 -8.18 4.46 -0.01
C SER A 68 -9.63 4.03 -0.25
N TYR A 69 -10.56 4.96 -0.07
CA TYR A 69 -11.99 4.72 -0.35
C TYR A 69 -12.18 4.26 -1.82
N TRP A 70 -12.96 3.20 -2.02
CA TRP A 70 -13.25 2.53 -3.32
C TRP A 70 -12.10 1.79 -4.01
N SER A 71 -10.99 1.50 -3.32
CA SER A 71 -9.93 0.69 -3.92
C SER A 71 -10.23 -0.81 -3.80
N SER A 72 -10.74 -1.40 -4.88
CA SER A 72 -10.88 -2.86 -5.02
C SER A 72 -9.55 -3.60 -4.80
N PHE A 73 -8.42 -2.92 -5.01
CA PHE A 73 -7.08 -3.45 -4.76
C PHE A 73 -6.86 -3.81 -3.29
N SER A 74 -7.18 -2.89 -2.37
CA SER A 74 -7.07 -3.11 -0.93
C SER A 74 -8.11 -4.11 -0.41
N GLU A 75 -9.30 -4.14 -1.01
CA GLU A 75 -10.35 -5.11 -0.69
C GLU A 75 -9.91 -6.53 -1.07
N VAL A 76 -9.37 -6.73 -2.28
CA VAL A 76 -8.86 -8.03 -2.72
C VAL A 76 -7.71 -8.49 -1.83
N ALA A 77 -6.76 -7.62 -1.51
CA ALA A 77 -5.65 -7.97 -0.62
C ALA A 77 -6.14 -8.38 0.79
N SER A 78 -7.10 -7.65 1.35
CA SER A 78 -7.75 -8.00 2.62
C SER A 78 -8.46 -9.35 2.54
N PHE A 79 -9.20 -9.61 1.46
CA PHE A 79 -9.95 -10.84 1.25
C PHE A 79 -9.06 -12.09 1.18
N ILE A 80 -7.88 -12.02 0.53
CA ILE A 80 -7.01 -13.20 0.32
C ILE A 80 -6.53 -13.84 1.63
N ARG A 81 -6.23 -13.04 2.66
CA ARG A 81 -5.70 -13.53 3.95
C ARG A 81 -6.46 -13.08 5.19
N GLY A 82 -7.54 -12.32 5.02
CA GLY A 82 -8.29 -11.73 6.13
C GLY A 82 -7.54 -10.60 6.85
N ALA A 83 -6.60 -9.93 6.18
CA ALA A 83 -5.89 -8.80 6.76
C ALA A 83 -6.87 -7.65 7.07
N GLU A 84 -6.73 -7.03 8.25
CA GLU A 84 -7.61 -5.93 8.66
C GLU A 84 -7.50 -4.76 7.66
N LEU A 85 -8.64 -4.33 7.10
CA LEU A 85 -8.71 -3.19 6.19
C LEU A 85 -9.35 -1.99 6.90
N GLU A 86 -8.57 -0.92 7.08
CA GLU A 86 -9.08 0.38 7.47
C GLU A 86 -9.16 1.29 6.24
N VAL A 87 -10.39 1.65 5.86
CA VAL A 87 -10.61 2.54 4.71
C VAL A 87 -10.50 4.00 5.15
N ILE A 88 -9.51 4.70 4.60
CA ILE A 88 -9.22 6.09 4.92
C ILE A 88 -10.04 7.00 3.99
N LYS A 89 -10.91 7.83 4.60
CA LYS A 89 -11.54 8.96 3.92
C LYS A 89 -10.59 10.14 3.91
N ILE A 90 -10.29 10.66 2.72
CA ILE A 90 -9.74 12.01 2.60
C ILE A 90 -10.90 12.96 2.91
N LEU A 91 -10.81 13.65 4.06
CA LEU A 91 -11.69 14.78 4.33
C LEU A 91 -11.19 15.93 3.46
N ASN A 92 -12.00 16.32 2.48
CA ASN A 92 -11.78 17.52 1.67
C ASN A 92 -11.89 18.78 2.54
#